data_AF-G3PFJ4-F1
#
_entry.id   AF-G3PFJ4-F1
#
_cell.length_a   1.000
_cell.length_b   1.000
_cell.length_c   1.000
_cell.angle_alpha   90.00
_cell.angle_beta   90.00
_cell.angle_gamma   90.00
#
_symmetry.space_group_name_H-M   'P 1'
#
loop_
_entity.id
_entity.type
_entity.pdbx_description
1 polymer ?
#
loop_
_entity_poly.entity_id
_entity_poly.type
_entity_poly.pdbx_seq_one_letter_code
_entity_poly.pdbx_strand_id
1 'polypeptide(L)'
;MSDATGVSLPAEWDDDERMNFMFSDFNENRDVNTTDWDSKMDFWTALIVKGCRDRGSVCVSLQELNKTFRRKERSPLGLATVIRSMARCGKIQRESDFAANVDCGWLYWGVGLLLVKPLKWTFSTLLGSQRVPVDASFVVIELVKEKASELLKVYRSSGLAGRSVLSFQELCTLSSDVCADESTLCMVLLQLQRDKQVTVSLHDGEKIVKFCQAGQNNVSPLSDVDMGIYQLQRSEKLLGERVEKLGVEADKYIYSNMSLK
;
A
#
# COMPACT_ATOMS: atom_id res chain seq x y z
N MET A 1 9.59 -26.28 6.44
CA MET A 1 9.06 -25.40 5.37
C MET A 1 8.04 -24.52 6.03
N SER A 2 8.44 -23.30 6.36
CA SER A 2 7.75 -22.43 7.30
C SER A 2 6.86 -21.47 6.52
N ASP A 3 5.65 -21.88 6.18
CA ASP A 3 4.62 -20.94 5.70
C ASP A 3 4.08 -20.20 6.94
N ALA A 4 4.88 -19.27 7.46
CA ALA A 4 4.42 -18.33 8.48
C ALA A 4 3.62 -17.24 7.75
N THR A 5 2.39 -17.57 7.36
CA THR A 5 1.39 -16.54 7.06
C THR A 5 1.20 -15.75 8.35
N GLY A 6 1.84 -14.60 8.46
CA GLY A 6 1.90 -13.75 9.67
C GLY A 6 0.57 -13.11 10.07
N VAL A 7 -0.54 -13.84 9.90
CA VAL A 7 -1.91 -13.42 10.26
C VAL A 7 -2.26 -14.05 11.60
N SER A 8 -2.67 -13.23 12.56
CA SER A 8 -3.23 -13.71 13.82
C SER A 8 -4.66 -14.23 13.58
N LEU A 9 -4.81 -15.55 13.57
CA LEU A 9 -6.13 -16.19 13.46
C LEU A 9 -6.91 -16.08 14.78
N PRO A 10 -8.24 -15.96 14.75
CA PRO A 10 -9.06 -15.84 15.95
C PRO A 10 -9.15 -17.16 16.73
N ALA A 11 -9.48 -17.13 18.01
CA ALA A 11 -9.59 -18.34 18.84
C ALA A 11 -10.63 -19.34 18.33
N GLU A 12 -11.72 -18.85 17.72
CA GLU A 12 -12.73 -19.68 17.06
C GLU A 12 -12.18 -20.43 15.83
N TRP A 13 -10.97 -20.12 15.37
CA TRP A 13 -10.32 -20.82 14.27
C TRP A 13 -10.00 -22.28 14.60
N ASP A 14 -9.90 -22.67 15.86
CA ASP A 14 -9.63 -24.06 16.26
C ASP A 14 -10.92 -24.88 16.42
N ASP A 15 -12.08 -24.24 16.56
CA ASP A 15 -13.38 -24.89 16.65
C ASP A 15 -13.75 -25.50 15.29
N ASP A 16 -13.88 -26.83 15.23
CA ASP A 16 -14.19 -27.56 14.00
C ASP A 16 -15.63 -27.36 13.54
N GLU A 17 -16.59 -27.27 14.47
CA GLU A 17 -18.00 -27.09 14.14
C GLU A 17 -18.23 -25.67 13.60
N ARG A 18 -17.72 -24.67 14.32
CA ARG A 18 -17.80 -23.26 13.92
C ARG A 18 -17.15 -23.02 12.57
N MET A 19 -15.95 -23.58 12.34
CA MET A 19 -15.25 -23.34 11.08
C MET A 19 -15.78 -24.16 9.91
N ASN A 20 -16.39 -25.33 10.15
CA ASN A 20 -17.14 -26.02 9.10
C ASN A 20 -18.30 -25.15 8.60
N PHE A 21 -19.02 -24.49 9.51
CA PHE A 21 -20.02 -23.49 9.14
C PHE A 21 -19.40 -22.32 8.38
N MET A 22 -18.31 -21.71 8.88
CA MET A 22 -17.66 -20.56 8.21
C MET A 22 -17.10 -20.88 6.82
N PHE A 23 -16.65 -22.12 6.59
CA PHE A 23 -16.08 -22.55 5.30
C PHE A 23 -17.12 -22.95 4.26
N SER A 24 -18.37 -23.18 4.68
CA SER A 24 -19.46 -23.46 3.76
C SER A 24 -19.86 -22.22 2.96
N ASP A 25 -20.46 -22.43 1.79
CA ASP A 25 -20.88 -21.33 0.93
C ASP A 25 -22.01 -20.50 1.58
N PHE A 26 -22.27 -19.32 1.03
CA PHE A 26 -23.42 -18.52 1.39
C PHE A 26 -24.69 -19.14 0.78
N ASN A 27 -25.80 -19.06 1.52
CA ASN A 27 -27.10 -19.40 0.98
C ASN A 27 -27.42 -18.50 -0.22
N GLU A 28 -28.02 -19.06 -1.27
CA GLU A 28 -28.36 -18.33 -2.50
C GLU A 28 -29.29 -17.14 -2.22
N ASN A 29 -30.20 -17.31 -1.24
CA ASN A 29 -31.10 -16.27 -0.81
C ASN A 29 -30.79 -15.85 0.63
N ARG A 30 -30.28 -14.62 0.80
CA ARG A 30 -30.02 -14.02 2.11
C ARG A 30 -31.27 -13.97 2.98
N ASP A 31 -32.44 -13.75 2.38
CA ASP A 31 -33.69 -13.54 3.11
C ASP A 31 -34.22 -14.82 3.77
N VAL A 32 -33.69 -15.99 3.38
CA VAL A 32 -34.04 -17.28 3.99
C VAL A 32 -33.37 -17.46 5.35
N ASN A 33 -32.19 -16.86 5.57
CA ASN A 33 -31.48 -16.91 6.84
C ASN A 33 -30.50 -15.73 6.94
N THR A 34 -31.05 -14.57 7.29
CA THR A 34 -30.30 -13.30 7.35
C THR A 34 -29.23 -13.32 8.42
N THR A 35 -29.52 -13.91 9.59
CA THR A 35 -28.60 -13.95 10.73
C THR A 35 -27.34 -14.75 10.44
N ASP A 36 -27.46 -15.95 9.86
CA ASP A 36 -26.29 -16.76 9.51
C ASP A 36 -25.47 -16.13 8.38
N TRP A 37 -26.16 -15.54 7.40
CA TRP A 37 -25.51 -14.86 6.28
C TRP A 37 -24.71 -13.66 6.77
N ASP A 38 -25.32 -12.80 7.59
CA ASP A 38 -24.67 -11.58 8.11
C ASP A 38 -23.51 -11.96 9.07
N SER A 39 -23.68 -12.98 9.92
CA SER A 39 -22.61 -13.45 10.81
C SER A 39 -21.38 -13.96 10.05
N LYS A 40 -21.57 -14.75 8.98
CA LYS A 40 -20.46 -15.19 8.12
C LYS A 40 -19.80 -14.01 7.41
N MET A 41 -20.60 -13.07 6.90
CA MET A 41 -20.11 -11.89 6.19
C MET A 41 -19.24 -11.02 7.09
N ASP A 42 -19.69 -10.76 8.32
CA ASP A 42 -18.97 -9.96 9.29
C ASP A 42 -17.66 -10.63 9.73
N PHE A 43 -17.71 -11.94 10.03
CA PHE A 43 -16.53 -12.73 10.37
C PHE A 43 -15.44 -12.63 9.29
N TRP A 44 -15.79 -12.95 8.04
CA TRP A 44 -14.81 -12.96 6.95
C TRP A 44 -14.33 -11.56 6.59
N THR A 45 -15.21 -10.56 6.60
CA THR A 45 -14.82 -9.17 6.37
C THR A 45 -13.78 -8.71 7.39
N ALA A 46 -14.05 -8.95 8.68
CA ALA A 46 -13.14 -8.58 9.77
C ALA A 46 -11.80 -9.32 9.66
N LEU A 47 -11.83 -10.62 9.34
CA LEU A 47 -10.61 -11.43 9.23
C LEU A 47 -9.75 -11.03 8.02
N ILE A 48 -10.35 -10.67 6.88
CA ILE A 48 -9.64 -10.16 5.70
C ILE A 48 -8.91 -8.86 6.06
N VAL A 49 -9.62 -7.90 6.65
CA VAL A 49 -9.06 -6.60 7.04
C VAL A 49 -7.94 -6.77 8.06
N LYS A 50 -8.16 -7.58 9.09
CA LYS A 50 -7.15 -7.90 10.10
C LYS A 50 -5.93 -8.54 9.46
N GLY A 51 -6.12 -9.53 8.59
CA GLY A 51 -5.02 -10.20 7.91
C GLY A 51 -4.17 -9.24 7.07
N CYS A 52 -4.79 -8.34 6.31
CA CYS A 52 -4.07 -7.32 5.56
C CYS A 52 -3.29 -6.39 6.50
N ARG A 53 -3.92 -5.95 7.60
CA ARG A 53 -3.29 -5.10 8.62
C ARG A 53 -2.07 -5.76 9.27
N ASP A 54 -2.18 -7.02 9.69
CA ASP A 54 -1.08 -7.78 10.32
C ASP A 54 0.12 -7.92 9.38
N ARG A 55 -0.12 -8.04 8.06
CA ARG A 55 0.94 -8.08 7.03
C ARG A 55 1.46 -6.70 6.62
N GLY A 56 0.83 -5.61 7.07
CA GLY A 56 1.13 -4.25 6.62
C GLY A 56 0.76 -3.97 5.16
N SER A 57 -0.05 -4.83 4.52
CA SER A 57 -0.51 -4.67 3.14
C SER A 57 -1.86 -3.94 3.09
N VAL A 58 -2.08 -3.18 2.01
CA VAL A 58 -3.37 -2.54 1.72
C VAL A 58 -4.12 -3.21 0.58
N CYS A 59 -3.53 -4.22 -0.07
CA CYS A 59 -4.12 -4.96 -1.18
C CYS A 59 -4.41 -6.41 -0.80
N VAL A 60 -5.38 -7.02 -1.48
CA VAL A 60 -5.77 -8.41 -1.30
C VAL A 60 -6.32 -9.02 -2.59
N SER A 61 -6.12 -10.32 -2.78
CA SER A 61 -6.72 -11.10 -3.89
C SER A 61 -7.44 -12.35 -3.39
N LEU A 62 -8.38 -12.88 -4.18
CA LEU A 62 -9.06 -14.12 -3.84
C LEU A 62 -8.07 -15.30 -3.76
N GLN A 63 -7.07 -15.33 -4.64
CA GLN A 63 -5.99 -16.33 -4.61
C GLN A 63 -5.23 -16.31 -3.27
N GLU A 64 -4.81 -15.12 -2.83
CA GLU A 64 -4.08 -14.95 -1.57
C GLU A 64 -4.94 -15.35 -0.37
N LEU A 65 -6.22 -14.95 -0.35
CA LEU A 65 -7.13 -15.31 0.73
C LEU A 65 -7.36 -16.82 0.81
N ASN A 66 -7.56 -17.48 -0.33
CA ASN A 66 -7.73 -18.94 -0.38
C ASN A 66 -6.49 -19.69 0.12
N LYS A 67 -5.29 -19.16 -0.13
CA LYS A 67 -4.04 -19.71 0.39
C LYS A 67 -3.89 -19.44 1.89
N THR A 68 -4.15 -18.21 2.31
CA THR A 68 -3.94 -17.73 3.70
C THR A 68 -4.91 -18.37 4.68
N PHE A 69 -6.18 -18.53 4.28
CA PHE A 69 -7.25 -19.08 5.11
C PHE A 69 -7.49 -20.56 4.83
N ARG A 70 -6.47 -21.28 4.35
CA ARG A 70 -6.56 -22.71 4.11
C ARG A 70 -6.51 -23.46 5.45
N ARG A 71 -7.49 -24.33 5.70
CA ARG A 71 -7.56 -25.19 6.89
C ARG A 71 -7.86 -26.62 6.47
N LYS A 72 -7.07 -27.59 6.96
CA LYS A 72 -7.23 -29.02 6.64
C LYS A 72 -7.36 -29.25 5.13
N GLU A 73 -6.46 -28.63 4.35
CA GLU A 73 -6.42 -28.63 2.88
C GLU A 73 -7.65 -28.00 2.16
N ARG A 74 -8.64 -27.50 2.90
CA ARG A 74 -9.83 -26.82 2.36
C ARG A 74 -9.63 -25.30 2.37
N SER A 75 -10.23 -24.62 1.40
CA SER A 75 -10.36 -23.15 1.38
C SER A 75 -11.82 -22.77 1.61
N PRO A 76 -12.11 -21.58 2.18
CA PRO A 76 -13.48 -21.19 2.46
C PRO A 76 -14.22 -20.86 1.14
N LEU A 77 -15.37 -21.50 0.93
CA LEU A 77 -16.11 -21.42 -0.34
C LEU A 77 -16.72 -20.03 -0.59
N GLY A 78 -17.09 -19.33 0.49
CA GLY A 78 -17.80 -18.06 0.43
C GLY A 78 -16.95 -16.82 0.15
N LEU A 79 -15.61 -16.92 0.06
CA LEU A 79 -14.73 -15.74 -0.02
C LEU A 79 -15.00 -14.86 -1.25
N ALA A 80 -15.35 -15.45 -2.38
CA ALA A 80 -15.71 -14.68 -3.58
C ALA A 80 -16.97 -13.82 -3.34
N THR A 81 -17.94 -14.34 -2.58
CA THR A 81 -19.15 -13.61 -2.17
C THR A 81 -18.83 -12.48 -1.19
N VAL A 82 -17.88 -12.69 -0.27
CA VAL A 82 -17.40 -11.66 0.66
C VAL A 82 -16.72 -10.52 -0.11
N ILE A 83 -15.77 -10.82 -1.01
CA ILE A 83 -15.12 -9.80 -1.86
C ILE A 83 -16.16 -9.00 -2.65
N ARG A 84 -17.13 -9.67 -3.28
CA ARG A 84 -18.19 -8.99 -4.03
C ARG A 84 -19.01 -8.07 -3.14
N SER A 85 -19.37 -8.52 -1.94
CA SER A 85 -20.10 -7.72 -0.96
C SER A 85 -19.30 -6.50 -0.51
N MET A 86 -18.02 -6.69 -0.14
CA MET A 86 -17.10 -5.62 0.24
C MET A 86 -16.91 -4.59 -0.88
N ALA A 87 -16.82 -5.04 -2.13
CA ALA A 87 -16.70 -4.15 -3.29
C ALA A 87 -17.99 -3.34 -3.50
N ARG A 88 -19.16 -3.98 -3.39
CA ARG A 88 -20.47 -3.34 -3.55
C ARG A 88 -20.73 -2.27 -2.48
N CYS A 89 -20.28 -2.49 -1.24
CA CYS A 89 -20.40 -1.51 -0.15
C CYS A 89 -19.23 -0.53 -0.06
N GLY A 90 -18.28 -0.57 -1.00
CA GLY A 90 -17.16 0.38 -1.08
C GLY A 90 -16.06 0.18 -0.05
N LYS A 91 -16.02 -0.96 0.66
CA LYS A 91 -14.93 -1.32 1.58
C LYS A 91 -13.63 -1.66 0.84
N ILE A 92 -13.76 -2.21 -0.36
CA ILE A 92 -12.64 -2.49 -1.26
C ILE A 92 -12.92 -1.97 -2.66
N GLN A 93 -11.87 -1.74 -3.43
CA GLN A 93 -11.94 -1.35 -4.83
C GLN A 93 -10.87 -2.09 -5.63
N ARG A 94 -11.10 -2.42 -6.90
CA ARG A 94 -10.02 -2.98 -7.74
C ARG A 94 -8.85 -2.01 -7.78
N GLU A 95 -7.63 -2.54 -7.72
CA GLU A 95 -6.41 -1.74 -7.75
C GLU A 95 -6.33 -0.83 -8.98
N SER A 96 -6.75 -1.33 -10.15
CA SER A 96 -6.84 -0.55 -11.38
C SER A 96 -7.83 0.60 -11.30
N ASP A 97 -9.00 0.35 -10.71
CA ASP A 97 -10.07 1.33 -10.56
C ASP A 97 -9.67 2.38 -9.53
N PHE A 98 -8.93 1.97 -8.49
CA PHE A 98 -8.31 2.88 -7.56
C PHE A 98 -7.34 3.79 -8.34
N ALA A 99 -6.30 3.27 -8.96
CA ALA A 99 -5.28 4.06 -9.66
C ALA A 99 -5.83 4.98 -10.76
N ALA A 100 -6.87 4.57 -11.50
CA ALA A 100 -7.45 5.36 -12.60
C ALA A 100 -8.11 6.68 -12.17
N ASN A 101 -8.42 6.86 -10.88
CA ASN A 101 -9.08 8.06 -10.35
C ASN A 101 -8.11 9.21 -10.03
N VAL A 102 -6.83 9.08 -10.36
CA VAL A 102 -5.77 10.08 -10.17
C VAL A 102 -4.90 10.08 -11.43
N ASP A 103 -4.28 11.21 -11.76
CA ASP A 103 -3.19 11.25 -12.75
C ASP A 103 -2.04 10.34 -12.30
N CYS A 104 -2.11 9.07 -12.71
CA CYS A 104 -1.23 7.98 -12.29
C CYS A 104 -0.11 7.69 -13.30
N GLY A 105 0.16 8.61 -14.22
CA GLY A 105 1.21 8.50 -15.25
C GLY A 105 2.58 8.06 -14.69
N TRP A 106 2.85 8.39 -13.43
CA TRP A 106 4.09 8.05 -12.71
C TRP A 106 4.15 6.59 -12.22
N LEU A 107 3.02 5.89 -12.04
CA LEU A 107 3.00 4.48 -11.60
C LEU A 107 3.45 3.51 -12.70
N TYR A 108 3.19 3.86 -13.95
CA TYR A 108 3.51 3.07 -15.14
C TYR A 108 4.98 2.72 -15.32
N TRP A 109 5.88 3.57 -14.83
CA TRP A 109 7.30 3.50 -15.15
C TRP A 109 8.15 2.78 -14.11
N GLY A 110 7.57 2.27 -13.02
CA GLY A 110 8.40 1.70 -11.95
C GLY A 110 7.78 0.68 -10.99
N VAL A 111 6.56 0.16 -11.20
CA VAL A 111 5.98 -0.89 -10.32
C VAL A 111 5.35 -2.04 -11.12
N GLY A 112 5.56 -2.10 -12.44
CA GLY A 112 5.00 -3.18 -13.26
C GLY A 112 3.47 -3.18 -13.39
N LEU A 113 2.80 -2.08 -13.02
CA LEU A 113 1.36 -1.96 -13.15
C LEU A 113 0.99 -1.79 -14.63
N LEU A 114 0.54 -2.88 -15.27
CA LEU A 114 -0.03 -2.89 -16.62
C LEU A 114 -1.42 -2.24 -16.62
N LEU A 115 -1.51 -0.95 -16.32
CA LEU A 115 -2.77 -0.20 -16.42
C LEU A 115 -2.99 0.29 -17.84
N VAL A 116 -3.33 -0.60 -18.77
CA VAL A 116 -3.65 -0.20 -20.15
C VAL A 116 -4.62 1.01 -20.13
N LYS A 117 -4.25 2.09 -20.85
CA LYS A 117 -4.92 3.40 -20.86
C LYS A 117 -6.47 3.32 -20.89
N PRO A 118 -7.19 4.35 -20.39
CA PRO A 118 -8.61 4.28 -20.10
C PRO A 118 -9.45 4.44 -21.37
N LEU A 119 -9.78 3.32 -22.02
CA LEU A 119 -10.98 3.23 -22.84
C LEU A 119 -12.12 2.82 -21.92
N LYS A 120 -12.79 3.81 -21.30
CA LYS A 120 -14.12 3.74 -20.67
C LYS A 120 -14.71 2.30 -20.54
N TRP A 121 -14.27 1.47 -19.59
CA TRP A 121 -14.84 0.12 -19.32
C TRP A 121 -14.05 -0.51 -18.14
N THR A 122 -14.58 -1.13 -17.08
CA THR A 122 -15.91 -1.70 -16.79
C THR A 122 -16.18 -1.73 -15.26
N PHE A 123 -16.85 -0.74 -14.68
CA PHE A 123 -17.55 -0.96 -13.40
C PHE A 123 -18.61 -2.09 -13.55
N SER A 124 -19.03 -2.36 -14.78
CA SER A 124 -19.99 -3.40 -15.19
C SER A 124 -19.48 -4.84 -15.11
N THR A 125 -18.16 -5.11 -15.06
CA THR A 125 -17.71 -6.52 -14.95
C THR A 125 -17.87 -7.07 -13.54
N LEU A 126 -17.88 -6.28 -12.47
CA LEU A 126 -18.17 -6.82 -11.13
C LEU A 126 -19.62 -6.60 -10.69
N LEU A 127 -20.28 -5.56 -11.21
CA LEU A 127 -21.72 -5.38 -11.00
C LEU A 127 -22.57 -6.31 -11.90
N GLY A 128 -21.98 -6.89 -12.96
CA GLY A 128 -22.67 -7.77 -13.92
C GLY A 128 -22.04 -9.14 -14.19
N SER A 129 -20.76 -9.39 -13.87
CA SER A 129 -20.21 -10.76 -13.86
C SER A 129 -20.46 -11.39 -12.50
N GLN A 130 -21.02 -12.61 -12.51
CA GLN A 130 -21.15 -13.40 -11.29
C GLN A 130 -19.79 -13.83 -10.71
N ARG A 131 -18.68 -13.77 -11.47
CA ARG A 131 -17.39 -14.35 -11.06
C ARG A 131 -16.37 -13.26 -10.74
N VAL A 132 -15.81 -13.34 -9.53
CA VAL A 132 -14.62 -12.59 -9.11
C VAL A 132 -13.39 -13.27 -9.72
N PRO A 133 -12.57 -12.58 -10.53
CA PRO A 133 -11.32 -13.16 -11.03
C PRO A 133 -10.40 -13.51 -9.87
N VAL A 134 -9.79 -14.69 -9.93
CA VAL A 134 -8.99 -15.24 -8.82
C VAL A 134 -7.73 -14.41 -8.56
N ASP A 135 -7.17 -13.84 -9.62
CA ASP A 135 -5.96 -13.02 -9.68
C ASP A 135 -6.22 -11.51 -9.56
N ALA A 136 -7.49 -11.07 -9.48
CA ALA A 136 -7.79 -9.66 -9.32
C ALA A 136 -7.32 -9.15 -7.95
N SER A 137 -6.58 -8.05 -7.96
CA SER A 137 -6.12 -7.31 -6.79
C SER A 137 -7.12 -6.22 -6.39
N PHE A 138 -7.41 -6.14 -5.10
CA PHE A 138 -8.34 -5.18 -4.50
C PHE A 138 -7.65 -4.40 -3.37
N VAL A 139 -7.74 -3.08 -3.44
CA VAL A 139 -7.30 -2.16 -2.39
C VAL A 139 -8.36 -2.09 -1.29
N VAL A 140 -7.95 -2.29 -0.04
CA VAL A 140 -8.77 -2.13 1.16
C VAL A 140 -8.78 -0.66 1.58
N ILE A 141 -9.93 -0.01 1.41
CA ILE A 141 -10.04 1.47 1.45
C ILE A 141 -9.74 2.04 2.83
N GLU A 142 -10.13 1.35 3.90
CA GLU A 142 -9.83 1.83 5.26
C GLU A 142 -8.32 1.76 5.56
N LEU A 143 -7.65 0.70 5.14
CA LEU A 143 -6.22 0.48 5.42
C LEU A 143 -5.35 1.46 4.65
N VAL A 144 -5.67 1.73 3.37
CA VAL A 144 -4.89 2.73 2.60
C VAL A 144 -5.03 4.14 3.18
N LYS A 145 -6.21 4.51 3.72
CA LYS A 145 -6.43 5.79 4.41
C LYS A 145 -5.69 5.86 5.75
N GLU A 146 -5.71 4.76 6.51
CA GLU A 146 -4.94 4.62 7.75
C GLU A 146 -3.45 4.83 7.49
N LYS A 147 -2.90 4.13 6.50
CA LYS A 147 -1.49 4.24 6.10
C LYS A 147 -1.10 5.58 5.51
N ALA A 148 -2.00 6.24 4.76
CA ALA A 148 -1.80 7.61 4.29
C ALA A 148 -1.67 8.61 5.45
N SER A 149 -2.53 8.48 6.45
CA SER A 149 -2.48 9.31 7.66
C SER A 149 -1.20 9.06 8.46
N GLU A 150 -0.80 7.80 8.58
CA GLU A 150 0.44 7.39 9.25
C GLU A 150 1.70 7.93 8.53
N LEU A 151 1.77 7.80 7.21
CA LEU A 151 2.88 8.32 6.41
C LEU A 151 3.05 9.83 6.56
N LEU A 152 1.95 10.59 6.52
CA LEU A 152 2.00 12.03 6.76
C LEU A 152 2.50 12.39 8.16
N LYS A 153 2.09 11.61 9.16
CA LYS A 153 2.56 11.80 10.54
C LYS A 153 4.07 11.57 10.63
N VAL A 154 4.55 10.45 10.09
CA VAL A 154 5.98 10.10 10.07
C VAL A 154 6.80 11.16 9.34
N TYR A 155 6.36 11.59 8.16
CA TYR A 155 6.98 12.69 7.40
C TYR A 155 7.08 13.97 8.24
N ARG A 156 5.99 14.41 8.85
CA ARG A 156 5.95 15.64 9.66
C ARG A 156 6.80 15.58 10.93
N SER A 157 6.99 14.39 11.51
CA SER A 157 7.85 14.19 12.68
C SER A 157 9.32 13.93 12.34
N SER A 158 9.64 13.72 11.07
CA SER A 158 11.00 13.41 10.62
C SER A 158 11.85 14.67 10.42
N GLY A 159 13.17 14.49 10.34
CA GLY A 159 14.09 15.56 9.92
C GLY A 159 13.84 16.06 8.48
N LEU A 160 12.97 15.40 7.71
CA LEU A 160 12.60 15.79 6.35
C LEU A 160 11.41 16.77 6.31
N ALA A 161 10.75 17.06 7.43
CA ALA A 161 9.55 17.91 7.46
C ALA A 161 9.77 19.34 6.91
N GLY A 162 11.02 19.83 6.93
CA GLY A 162 11.39 21.13 6.34
C GLY A 162 11.53 21.09 4.81
N ARG A 163 11.53 19.90 4.19
CA ARG A 163 11.71 19.69 2.74
C ARG A 163 10.36 19.37 2.11
N SER A 164 9.85 20.27 1.27
CA SER A 164 8.58 20.03 0.57
C SER A 164 8.68 18.99 -0.53
N VAL A 165 9.87 18.72 -1.06
CA VAL A 165 10.09 17.79 -2.17
C VAL A 165 11.07 16.70 -1.75
N LEU A 166 10.66 15.45 -1.95
CA LEU A 166 11.45 14.25 -1.65
C LEU A 166 11.52 13.32 -2.86
N SER A 167 12.59 12.55 -2.94
CA SER A 167 12.63 11.42 -3.89
C SER A 167 11.76 10.27 -3.40
N PHE A 168 11.32 9.44 -4.32
CA PHE A 168 10.63 8.19 -3.96
C PHE A 168 11.51 7.27 -3.11
N GLN A 169 12.82 7.25 -3.34
CA GLN A 169 13.75 6.45 -2.52
C GLN A 169 13.83 6.95 -1.08
N GLU A 170 13.86 8.28 -0.87
CA GLU A 170 13.79 8.87 0.47
C GLU A 170 12.49 8.48 1.18
N LEU A 171 11.38 8.42 0.43
CA LEU A 171 10.11 7.95 0.96
C LEU A 171 10.09 6.46 1.28
N CYS A 172 10.65 5.59 0.43
CA CYS A 172 10.78 4.17 0.74
C CYS A 172 11.51 3.96 2.08
N THR A 173 12.59 4.71 2.31
CA THR A 173 13.33 4.67 3.59
C THR A 173 12.50 5.24 4.74
N LEU A 174 11.83 6.37 4.55
CA LEU A 174 11.00 6.99 5.57
C LEU A 174 9.79 6.13 5.96
N SER A 175 9.24 5.38 5.01
CA SER A 175 8.00 4.62 5.17
C SER A 175 8.23 3.14 5.50
N SER A 176 9.46 2.69 5.77
CA SER A 176 9.76 1.26 5.95
C SER A 176 8.97 0.60 7.09
N ASP A 177 8.64 1.37 8.13
CA ASP A 177 7.85 0.90 9.27
C ASP A 177 6.33 1.06 9.05
N VAL A 178 5.94 1.82 8.01
CA VAL A 178 4.55 2.14 7.69
C VAL A 178 4.04 1.23 6.58
N CYS A 179 4.78 1.11 5.48
CA CYS A 179 4.39 0.38 4.28
C CYS A 179 5.21 -0.91 4.19
N ALA A 180 4.53 -2.04 3.98
CA ALA A 180 5.21 -3.34 3.84
C ALA A 180 6.15 -3.40 2.62
N ASP A 181 5.80 -2.70 1.54
CA ASP A 181 6.54 -2.68 0.28
C ASP A 181 6.26 -1.39 -0.52
N GLU A 182 6.98 -1.24 -1.64
CA GLU A 182 6.81 -0.09 -2.55
C GLU A 182 5.42 -0.05 -3.20
N SER A 183 4.76 -1.20 -3.38
CA SER A 183 3.40 -1.27 -3.93
C SER A 183 2.39 -0.63 -2.98
N THR A 184 2.52 -0.96 -1.69
CA THR A 184 1.75 -0.36 -0.60
C THR A 184 2.01 1.15 -0.53
N LEU A 185 3.27 1.58 -0.59
CA LEU A 185 3.62 3.01 -0.63
C LEU A 185 2.97 3.70 -1.84
N CYS A 186 2.95 3.07 -3.00
CA CYS A 186 2.31 3.62 -4.19
C CYS A 186 0.80 3.82 -4.02
N MET A 187 0.09 2.85 -3.44
CA MET A 187 -1.34 2.98 -3.12
C MET A 187 -1.59 4.09 -2.09
N VAL A 188 -0.71 4.21 -1.10
CA VAL A 188 -0.74 5.28 -0.09
C VAL A 188 -0.54 6.66 -0.73
N LEU A 189 0.43 6.80 -1.64
CA LEU A 189 0.66 8.05 -2.36
C LEU A 189 -0.53 8.43 -3.25
N LEU A 190 -1.16 7.46 -3.92
CA LEU A 190 -2.40 7.71 -4.66
C LEU A 190 -3.51 8.22 -3.74
N GLN A 191 -3.66 7.66 -2.54
CA GLN A 191 -4.62 8.14 -1.55
C GLN A 191 -4.32 9.58 -1.16
N LEU A 192 -3.05 9.89 -0.84
CA LEU A 192 -2.61 11.24 -0.50
C LEU A 192 -2.79 12.25 -1.65
N GLN A 193 -2.63 11.83 -2.91
CA GLN A 193 -2.93 12.68 -4.07
C GLN A 193 -4.41 13.00 -4.18
N ARG A 194 -5.30 12.02 -3.94
CA ARG A 194 -6.75 12.27 -3.88
C ARG A 194 -7.12 13.25 -2.78
N ASP A 195 -6.45 13.11 -1.63
CA ASP A 195 -6.61 14.00 -0.48
C ASP A 195 -5.92 15.36 -0.68
N LYS A 196 -5.28 15.59 -1.84
CA LYS A 196 -4.53 16.81 -2.19
C LYS A 196 -3.42 17.15 -1.21
N GLN A 197 -2.87 16.12 -0.55
CA GLN A 197 -1.77 16.25 0.40
C GLN A 197 -0.41 16.12 -0.29
N VAL A 198 -0.34 15.46 -1.45
CA VAL A 198 0.89 15.31 -2.23
C VAL A 198 0.64 15.42 -3.73
N THR A 199 1.67 15.78 -4.50
CA THR A 199 1.72 15.55 -5.96
C THR A 199 2.91 14.67 -6.28
N VAL A 200 2.74 13.73 -7.20
CA VAL A 200 3.82 12.89 -7.70
C VAL A 200 4.06 13.18 -9.16
N SER A 201 5.32 13.37 -9.54
CA SER A 201 5.76 13.59 -10.91
C SER A 201 7.01 12.78 -11.23
N LEU A 202 7.30 12.63 -12.51
CA LEU A 202 8.50 11.99 -13.00
C LEU A 202 9.43 13.07 -13.56
N HIS A 203 10.65 13.15 -13.03
CA HIS A 203 11.70 14.05 -13.51
C HIS A 203 12.97 13.24 -13.75
N ASP A 204 13.50 13.28 -14.98
CA ASP A 204 14.72 12.56 -15.38
C ASP A 204 14.71 11.06 -15.03
N GLY A 205 13.53 10.43 -15.11
CA GLY A 205 13.33 9.02 -14.75
C GLY A 205 13.20 8.74 -13.25
N GLU A 206 13.32 9.76 -12.40
CA GLU A 206 13.14 9.67 -10.95
C GLU A 206 11.72 10.12 -10.56
N LYS A 207 11.07 9.34 -9.69
CA LYS A 207 9.77 9.71 -9.09
C LYS A 207 10.03 10.72 -7.99
N ILE A 208 9.42 11.89 -8.11
CA ILE A 208 9.53 13.00 -7.18
C ILE A 208 8.17 13.24 -6.55
N VAL A 209 8.16 13.42 -5.23
CA VAL A 209 6.94 13.64 -4.45
C VAL A 209 7.04 14.98 -3.74
N LYS A 210 6.08 15.86 -4.01
CA LYS A 210 5.91 17.12 -3.30
C LYS A 210 4.80 16.99 -2.27
N PHE A 211 5.07 17.42 -1.05
CA PHE A 211 4.13 17.46 0.06
C PHE A 211 3.52 18.85 0.24
N CYS A 212 2.28 18.89 0.70
CA CYS A 212 1.63 20.10 1.18
C CYS A 212 2.37 20.64 2.42
N GLN A 213 2.76 21.92 2.39
CA GLN A 213 3.51 22.56 3.47
C GLN A 213 2.62 22.98 4.64
N ALA A 214 3.22 23.20 5.81
CA ALA A 214 2.52 23.71 6.98
C ALA A 214 1.82 25.05 6.67
N GLY A 215 0.53 25.14 7.01
CA GLY A 215 -0.30 26.32 6.72
C GLY A 215 -1.00 26.29 5.35
N GLN A 216 -0.71 25.31 4.49
CA GLN A 216 -1.46 25.06 3.27
C GLN A 216 -2.50 23.96 3.50
N ASN A 217 -3.67 24.10 2.89
CA ASN A 217 -4.73 23.08 2.92
C ASN A 217 -4.54 22.03 1.81
N ASN A 218 -3.94 22.43 0.69
CA ASN A 218 -3.71 21.56 -0.47
C ASN A 218 -2.29 21.81 -0.99
N VAL A 219 -1.67 20.76 -1.52
CA VAL A 219 -0.39 20.84 -2.24
C VAL A 219 -0.54 21.67 -3.51
N SER A 220 0.46 22.50 -3.82
CA SER A 220 0.56 23.18 -5.12
C SER A 220 1.27 22.31 -6.15
N PRO A 221 1.04 22.50 -7.45
CA PRO A 221 1.81 21.83 -8.50
C PRO A 221 3.32 22.01 -8.30
N LEU A 222 4.10 21.04 -8.74
CA LEU A 222 5.55 21.13 -8.69
C LEU A 222 6.05 22.22 -9.64
N SER A 223 6.84 23.16 -9.12
CA SER A 223 7.40 24.29 -9.88
C SER A 223 8.89 24.15 -10.14
N ASP A 224 9.42 24.97 -11.06
CA ASP A 224 10.87 25.02 -11.33
C ASP A 224 11.68 25.46 -10.11
N VAL A 225 11.10 26.31 -9.25
CA VAL A 225 11.73 26.73 -7.98
C VAL A 225 11.83 25.55 -7.01
N ASP A 226 10.76 24.75 -6.89
CA ASP A 226 10.76 23.54 -6.06
C ASP A 226 11.85 22.56 -6.53
N MET A 227 11.97 22.38 -7.86
CA MET A 227 12.99 21.52 -8.45
C MET A 227 14.40 22.08 -8.25
N GLY A 228 14.59 23.39 -8.37
CA GLY A 228 15.86 24.04 -8.05
C GLY A 228 16.29 23.78 -6.60
N ILE A 229 15.37 23.95 -5.64
CA ILE A 229 15.63 23.65 -4.22
C ILE A 229 15.97 22.18 -4.02
N TYR A 230 15.20 21.27 -4.63
CA TYR A 230 15.45 19.82 -4.55
C TYR A 230 16.85 19.45 -5.06
N GLN A 231 17.25 19.97 -6.22
CA GLN A 231 18.58 19.70 -6.79
C GLN A 231 19.70 20.27 -5.93
N LEU A 232 19.50 21.44 -5.32
CA LEU A 232 20.47 22.03 -4.39
C LEU A 232 20.65 21.15 -3.14
N GLN A 233 19.54 20.72 -2.52
CA GLN A 233 19.56 19.82 -1.36
C GLN A 233 20.24 18.48 -1.67
N ARG A 234 19.96 17.92 -2.85
CA ARG A 234 20.62 16.70 -3.33
C ARG A 234 22.12 16.91 -3.51
N SER A 235 22.52 18.03 -4.10
CA SER A 235 23.93 18.37 -4.30
C SER A 235 24.66 18.55 -2.97
N GLU A 236 24.03 19.24 -2.01
CA GLU A 236 24.55 19.41 -0.64
C GLU A 236 24.79 18.04 0.03
N LYS A 237 23.81 17.14 -0.02
CA LYS A 237 23.94 15.78 0.52
C LYS A 237 25.11 15.02 -0.11
N LEU A 238 25.20 15.01 -1.44
CA LEU A 238 26.28 14.32 -2.17
C LEU A 238 27.66 14.90 -1.86
N LEU A 239 27.76 16.22 -1.69
CA LEU A 239 28.99 16.88 -1.27
C LEU A 239 29.36 16.49 0.17
N GLY A 240 28.38 16.46 1.08
CA GLY A 240 28.57 16.01 2.47
C GLY A 240 29.12 14.60 2.56
N GLU A 241 28.53 13.65 1.85
CA GLU A 241 28.99 12.24 1.80
C GLU A 241 30.42 12.13 1.25
N ARG A 242 30.78 12.94 0.25
CA ARG A 242 32.16 12.98 -0.28
C ARG A 242 33.15 13.55 0.72
N VAL A 243 32.78 14.62 1.43
CA VAL A 243 33.62 15.22 2.47
C VAL A 243 33.88 14.22 3.58
N GLU A 244 32.85 13.52 4.05
CA GLU A 244 32.98 12.49 5.09
C GLU A 244 33.90 11.35 4.63
N LYS A 245 33.71 10.85 3.41
CA LYS A 245 34.55 9.79 2.84
C LYS A 245 36.02 10.20 2.76
N LEU A 246 36.30 11.43 2.30
CA LEU A 246 37.65 11.97 2.22
C LEU A 246 38.27 12.18 3.61
N GLY A 247 37.47 12.56 4.61
CA GLY A 247 37.90 12.66 6.01
C GLY A 247 38.38 11.32 6.55
N VAL A 248 37.60 10.26 6.37
CA VAL A 248 37.97 8.89 6.79
C VAL A 248 39.26 8.42 6.10
N GLU A 249 39.41 8.73 4.82
CA GLU A 249 40.62 8.39 4.06
C GLU A 249 41.85 9.15 4.56
N ALA A 250 41.73 10.45 4.82
CA ALA A 250 42.80 11.27 5.39
C ALA A 250 43.23 10.74 6.78
N ASP A 251 42.27 10.42 7.65
CA ASP A 251 42.54 9.86 8.97
C ASP A 251 43.28 8.53 8.86
N LYS A 252 42.86 7.64 7.95
CA LYS A 252 43.54 6.37 7.70
C LYS A 252 45.01 6.56 7.31
N TYR A 253 45.32 7.56 6.46
CA TYR A 253 46.70 7.88 6.09
C TYR A 253 47.52 8.44 7.26
N ILE A 254 46.90 9.25 8.13
CA ILE A 254 47.56 9.77 9.33
C ILE A 254 47.91 8.61 10.28
N TYR A 255 46.96 7.73 10.57
CA TYR A 255 47.18 6.58 11.45
C TYR A 255 48.19 5.58 10.87
N SER A 256 48.18 5.31 9.55
CA SER A 256 49.17 4.42 8.92
C SER A 256 50.59 4.99 8.99
N ASN A 257 50.76 6.31 8.86
CA ASN A 257 52.07 6.95 8.99
C ASN A 257 52.56 7.03 10.43
N MET A 258 51.65 7.09 11.40
CA MET A 258 51.98 7.01 12.82
C MET A 258 52.39 5.60 13.27
N SER A 259 51.80 4.54 12.72
CA SER A 259 52.19 3.15 13.04
C SER A 259 53.49 2.68 12.37
N LEU A 260 54.05 3.46 11.45
CA LEU A 260 55.31 3.18 10.75
C LEU A 260 56.52 3.91 11.37
N LYS A 261 56.32 4.68 12.45
CA LYS A 261 57.38 5.31 13.27
C LYS A 261 57.48 4.65 14.63
#